data_AF-A0A418UR21-F1
#
_entry.id   AF-A0A418UR21-F1
#
_cell.length_a   1.000
_cell.length_b   1.000
_cell.length_c   1.000
_cell.angle_alpha   90.00
_cell.angle_beta   90.00
_cell.angle_gamma   90.00
#
_symmetry.space_group_name_H-M   'P 1'
#
loop_
_entity.id
_entity.type
_entity.pdbx_description
1 polymer ?
#
loop_
_entity_poly.entity_id
_entity_poly.type
_entity_poly.pdbx_seq_one_letter_code
_entity_poly.pdbx_strand_id
1 'polypeptide(L)'
;MVKRAHEILAKQPGNDLTRVNDFAHIASQSSKIARKLGNIRNQFGGGHGRAHMPDIRDEMVDLALDGGLIWTRWALRRLGLFSEGRPKDLIRDLVEEPATFRSGDLRRRLEAANLPDLEPHHQRELGIAVGQRVMRQTFVVRWDGLDPCLESDDLTVWPADYRIGLLHGLWFAPDDQPTMTPWLLRKGIEVIDPIPDASEELEEQVKLACRSTQFFPPDTDLKDREGTVKWLENHITDRPASERPALTLMLQYLTDAPPPVVPHN
;
A
#
# COMPACT_ATOMS: atom_id res chain seq x y z
N MET A 1 0.67 24.25 13.25
CA MET A 1 0.46 22.83 13.60
C MET A 1 -0.97 22.37 13.32
N VAL A 2 -2.01 22.95 13.93
CA VAL A 2 -3.44 22.58 13.73
C VAL A 2 -3.89 22.59 12.26
N LYS A 3 -3.50 23.60 11.47
CA LYS A 3 -3.86 23.70 10.03
C LYS A 3 -3.38 22.49 9.24
N ARG A 4 -2.07 22.18 9.29
CA ARG A 4 -1.45 21.04 8.59
C ARG A 4 -2.02 19.70 9.07
N ALA A 5 -2.22 19.53 10.37
CA ALA A 5 -2.83 18.32 10.92
C ALA A 5 -4.26 18.13 10.39
N HIS A 6 -5.06 19.19 10.35
CA HIS A 6 -6.42 19.13 9.80
C HIS A 6 -6.43 18.79 8.31
N GLU A 7 -5.55 19.41 7.50
CA GLU A 7 -5.43 19.12 6.06
C GLU A 7 -5.10 17.65 5.79
N ILE A 8 -4.21 17.04 6.58
CA ILE A 8 -3.85 15.62 6.46
C ILE A 8 -5.02 14.74 6.89
N LEU A 9 -5.60 14.99 8.07
CA LEU A 9 -6.68 14.17 8.63
C LEU A 9 -7.98 14.28 7.82
N ALA A 10 -8.23 15.42 7.17
CA ALA A 10 -9.44 15.61 6.36
C ALA A 10 -9.47 14.71 5.13
N LYS A 11 -8.31 14.32 4.60
CA LYS A 11 -8.19 13.42 3.45
C LYS A 11 -8.32 11.94 3.83
N GLN A 12 -8.33 11.60 5.12
CA GLN A 12 -8.36 10.21 5.56
C GLN A 12 -9.62 9.48 5.06
N PRO A 13 -9.46 8.31 4.42
CA PRO A 13 -10.55 7.42 4.07
C PRO A 13 -11.02 6.62 5.29
N GLY A 14 -12.20 6.02 5.18
CA GLY A 14 -12.77 5.17 6.21
C GLY A 14 -14.29 5.11 6.09
N ASN A 15 -14.85 3.91 6.16
CA ASN A 15 -16.29 3.68 6.00
C ASN A 15 -17.13 4.40 7.07
N ASP A 16 -16.54 4.64 8.25
CA ASP A 16 -17.18 5.38 9.35
C ASP A 16 -16.93 6.91 9.30
N LEU A 17 -16.23 7.41 8.26
CA LEU A 17 -15.88 8.83 8.13
C LEU A 17 -16.78 9.55 7.12
N THR A 18 -17.50 10.56 7.59
CA THR A 18 -18.23 11.47 6.71
C THR A 18 -17.29 12.40 5.94
N ARG A 19 -17.38 12.39 4.61
CA ARG A 19 -16.71 13.32 3.67
C ARG A 19 -17.68 14.30 2.98
N VAL A 20 -18.97 14.24 3.33
CA VAL A 20 -20.04 15.06 2.74
C VAL A 20 -19.86 16.54 3.11
N ASN A 21 -20.15 17.43 2.16
CA ASN A 21 -19.68 18.81 2.13
C ASN A 21 -19.98 19.62 3.41
N ASP A 22 -21.18 19.51 3.96
CA ASP A 22 -21.56 20.28 5.17
C ASP A 22 -20.81 19.81 6.43
N PHE A 23 -20.58 18.50 6.57
CA PHE A 23 -19.81 17.95 7.69
C PHE A 23 -18.32 18.27 7.58
N ALA A 24 -17.78 18.26 6.35
CA ALA A 24 -16.43 18.73 6.07
C ALA A 24 -16.28 20.24 6.38
N HIS A 25 -17.31 21.03 6.09
CA HIS A 25 -17.36 22.44 6.44
C HIS A 25 -17.38 22.65 7.97
N ILE A 26 -18.21 21.91 8.70
CA ILE A 26 -18.24 21.95 10.18
C ILE A 26 -16.84 21.64 10.74
N ALA A 27 -16.20 20.56 10.29
CA ALA A 27 -14.85 20.21 10.72
C ALA A 27 -13.81 21.31 10.43
N SER A 28 -13.92 21.94 9.25
CA SER A 28 -13.07 23.08 8.86
C SER A 28 -13.28 24.29 9.77
N GLN A 29 -14.53 24.59 10.14
CA GLN A 29 -14.84 25.66 11.09
C GLN A 29 -14.32 25.33 12.50
N SER A 30 -14.47 24.09 12.97
CA SER A 30 -13.87 23.64 14.23
C SER A 30 -12.34 23.80 14.24
N SER A 31 -11.67 23.48 13.13
CA SER A 31 -10.22 23.71 13.00
C SER A 31 -9.86 25.20 13.09
N LYS A 32 -10.66 26.08 12.47
CA LYS A 32 -10.46 27.54 12.56
C LYS A 32 -10.64 28.03 14.00
N ILE A 33 -11.63 27.53 14.73
CA ILE A 33 -11.84 27.85 16.16
C ILE A 33 -10.61 27.41 16.98
N ALA A 34 -10.17 26.15 16.83
CA ALA A 34 -8.99 25.62 17.52
C ALA A 34 -7.71 26.41 17.20
N ARG A 35 -7.54 26.89 15.96
CA ARG A 35 -6.42 27.78 15.59
C ARG A 35 -6.48 29.12 16.31
N LYS A 36 -7.66 29.70 16.52
CA LYS A 36 -7.84 30.94 17.27
C LYS A 36 -7.50 30.78 18.76
N LEU A 37 -7.62 29.58 19.33
CA LEU A 37 -7.15 29.31 20.70
C LEU A 37 -5.65 29.57 20.87
N GLY A 38 -4.83 29.40 19.83
CA GLY A 38 -3.42 29.78 19.86
C GLY A 38 -3.22 31.28 20.09
N ASN A 39 -4.06 32.11 19.46
CA ASN A 39 -4.05 33.55 19.66
C ASN A 39 -4.55 33.92 21.06
N ILE A 40 -5.60 33.26 21.54
CA ILE A 40 -6.14 33.45 22.90
C ILE A 40 -5.08 33.07 23.94
N ARG A 41 -4.39 31.94 23.79
CA ARG A 41 -3.25 31.55 24.64
C ARG A 41 -2.16 32.61 24.65
N ASN A 42 -1.82 33.16 23.48
CA ASN A 42 -0.77 34.18 23.40
C ASN A 42 -1.22 35.53 23.99
N GLN A 43 -2.52 35.87 23.93
CA GLN A 43 -3.06 37.13 24.45
C GLN A 43 -3.42 37.07 25.93
N PHE A 44 -3.96 35.96 26.42
CA PHE A 44 -4.51 35.80 27.77
C PHE A 44 -3.79 34.72 28.61
N GLY A 45 -2.82 33.98 28.04
CA GLY A 45 -2.05 32.97 28.78
C GLY A 45 -0.98 33.58 29.69
N GLY A 46 -0.66 32.86 30.77
CA GLY A 46 0.32 33.26 31.80
C GLY A 46 1.79 33.02 31.46
N GLY A 47 2.21 33.28 30.22
CA GLY A 47 3.62 33.14 29.80
C GLY A 47 4.56 34.14 30.52
N HIS A 48 5.84 33.76 30.66
CA HIS A 48 6.86 34.45 31.47
C HIS A 48 6.96 35.97 31.16
N GLY A 49 6.90 36.80 32.22
CA GLY A 49 7.25 38.23 32.16
C GLY A 49 6.09 39.22 32.00
N ARG A 50 4.83 38.82 32.15
CA ARG A 50 3.71 39.77 32.10
C ARG A 50 3.58 40.55 33.41
N ALA A 51 3.63 41.88 33.29
CA ALA A 51 3.47 42.81 34.41
C ALA A 51 2.07 42.79 35.04
N HIS A 52 1.05 42.37 34.28
CA HIS A 52 -0.34 42.31 34.73
C HIS A 52 -1.01 40.99 34.36
N MET A 53 -1.82 40.48 35.29
CA MET A 53 -2.67 39.31 35.05
C MET A 53 -3.84 39.72 34.15
N PRO A 54 -4.06 39.04 33.01
CA PRO A 54 -5.18 39.33 32.15
C PRO A 54 -6.50 38.99 32.88
N ASP A 55 -7.50 39.85 32.70
CA ASP A 55 -8.87 39.59 33.17
C ASP A 55 -9.52 38.50 32.29
N ILE A 56 -9.91 37.39 32.91
CA ILE A 56 -10.48 36.22 32.24
C ILE A 56 -11.85 35.96 32.85
N ARG A 57 -12.89 36.04 32.01
CA ARG A 57 -14.27 35.72 32.38
C ARG A 57 -14.56 34.23 32.21
N ASP A 58 -15.47 33.68 33.00
CA ASP A 58 -15.86 32.25 32.94
C ASP A 58 -16.30 31.83 31.52
N GLU A 59 -17.12 32.65 30.85
CA GLU A 59 -17.54 32.40 29.45
C GLU A 59 -16.36 32.27 28.48
N MET A 60 -15.26 32.99 28.72
CA MET A 60 -14.05 32.90 27.87
C MET A 60 -13.33 31.56 28.05
N VAL A 61 -13.38 31.00 29.27
CA VAL A 61 -12.83 29.68 29.59
C VAL A 61 -13.70 28.60 28.95
N ASP A 62 -15.01 28.68 29.13
CA ASP A 62 -15.97 27.70 28.59
C ASP A 62 -15.89 27.65 27.05
N LEU A 63 -15.91 28.80 26.37
CA LEU A 63 -15.82 28.86 24.91
C LEU A 63 -14.48 28.33 24.38
N ALA A 64 -13.39 28.54 25.13
CA ALA A 64 -12.08 28.01 24.78
C ALA A 64 -12.05 26.47 24.91
N LEU A 65 -12.64 25.92 25.97
CA LEU A 65 -12.75 24.49 26.20
C LEU A 65 -13.63 23.82 25.15
N ASP A 66 -14.81 24.35 24.87
CA ASP A 66 -15.75 23.81 23.88
C ASP A 66 -15.12 23.77 22.48
N GLY A 67 -14.53 24.90 22.06
CA GLY A 67 -13.85 24.99 20.77
C GLY A 67 -12.69 24.01 20.63
N GLY A 68 -11.92 23.82 21.70
CA GLY A 68 -10.80 22.88 21.73
C GLY A 68 -11.24 21.42 21.68
N LEU A 69 -12.26 21.07 22.48
CA LEU A 69 -12.77 19.71 22.60
C LEU A 69 -13.43 19.22 21.31
N ILE A 70 -14.19 20.07 20.62
CA ILE A 70 -14.84 19.72 19.35
C ILE A 70 -13.79 19.30 18.31
N TRP A 71 -12.77 20.13 18.09
CA TRP A 71 -11.73 19.81 17.13
C TRP A 71 -10.88 18.61 17.56
N THR A 72 -10.55 18.50 18.85
CA THR A 72 -9.76 17.37 19.36
C THR A 72 -10.49 16.05 19.20
N ARG A 73 -11.80 15.99 19.52
CA ARG A 73 -12.61 14.77 19.30
C ARG A 73 -12.74 14.40 17.83
N TRP A 74 -12.80 15.39 16.94
CA TRP A 74 -12.80 15.15 15.49
C TRP A 74 -11.44 14.59 15.02
N ALA A 75 -10.34 15.19 15.49
CA ALA A 75 -8.99 14.80 15.11
C ALA A 75 -8.64 13.39 15.63
N LEU A 76 -8.94 13.07 16.88
CA LEU A 76 -8.63 11.78 17.50
C LEU A 76 -9.27 10.59 16.77
N ARG A 77 -10.53 10.73 16.32
CA ARG A 77 -11.22 9.68 15.53
C ARG A 77 -10.50 9.35 14.23
N ARG A 78 -9.89 10.35 13.59
CA ARG A 78 -9.14 10.20 12.34
C ARG A 78 -7.68 9.84 12.57
N LEU A 79 -7.13 10.20 13.72
CA LEU A 79 -5.74 9.90 14.07
C LEU A 79 -5.51 8.39 14.21
N GLY A 80 -6.52 7.64 14.69
CA GLY A 80 -6.47 6.18 14.73
C GLY A 80 -6.23 5.59 13.34
N LEU A 81 -7.14 5.89 12.40
CA LEU A 81 -7.04 5.46 11.00
C LEU A 81 -5.73 5.92 10.34
N PHE A 82 -5.35 7.19 10.56
CA PHE A 82 -4.10 7.73 10.03
C PHE A 82 -2.87 6.99 10.54
N SER A 83 -2.88 6.54 11.81
CA SER A 83 -1.78 5.79 12.39
C SER A 83 -1.74 4.35 11.85
N GLU A 84 -2.90 3.72 11.68
CA GLU A 84 -3.02 2.36 11.16
C GLU A 84 -2.62 2.22 9.69
N GLY A 85 -2.89 3.26 8.90
CA GLY A 85 -2.60 3.32 7.47
C GLY A 85 -1.19 3.83 7.13
N ARG A 86 -0.29 4.04 8.09
CA ARG A 86 1.06 4.51 7.76
C ARG A 86 1.83 3.46 6.96
N PRO A 87 2.34 3.78 5.75
CA PRO A 87 3.06 2.81 4.92
C PRO A 87 4.21 2.14 5.67
N LYS A 88 5.04 2.91 6.40
CA LYS A 88 6.17 2.37 7.15
C LYS A 88 5.79 1.32 8.19
N ASP A 89 4.76 1.60 8.99
CA ASP A 89 4.31 0.65 10.02
C ASP A 89 3.69 -0.59 9.37
N LEU A 90 2.98 -0.43 8.24
CA LEU A 90 2.40 -1.54 7.51
C LEU A 90 3.46 -2.42 6.83
N ILE A 91 4.48 -1.82 6.20
CA ILE A 91 5.62 -2.54 5.60
C ILE A 91 6.37 -3.33 6.67
N ARG A 92 6.66 -2.69 7.82
CA ARG A 92 7.30 -3.36 8.96
C ARG A 92 6.50 -4.61 9.36
N ASP A 93 5.20 -4.46 9.60
CA ASP A 93 4.35 -5.56 10.05
C ASP A 93 4.17 -6.67 9.00
N LEU A 94 4.31 -6.35 7.71
CA LEU A 94 4.23 -7.31 6.60
C LEU A 94 5.51 -8.13 6.46
N VAL A 95 6.69 -7.49 6.54
CA VAL A 95 7.96 -8.12 6.14
C VAL A 95 9.02 -8.13 7.24
N GLU A 96 9.29 -6.98 7.87
CA GLU A 96 10.41 -6.76 8.80
C GLU A 96 10.16 -7.42 10.17
N GLU A 97 8.98 -7.18 10.75
CA GLU A 97 8.50 -7.76 12.00
C GLU A 97 7.12 -8.40 11.75
N PRO A 98 7.09 -9.62 11.17
CA PRO A 98 5.87 -10.30 10.75
C PRO A 98 4.75 -10.35 11.80
N ALA A 99 3.78 -9.45 11.68
CA ALA A 99 2.58 -9.45 12.51
C ALA A 99 1.60 -10.55 12.08
N THR A 100 0.67 -10.92 12.97
CA THR A 100 -0.46 -11.80 12.65
C THR A 100 -1.60 -10.97 12.09
N PHE A 101 -2.04 -11.28 10.86
CA PHE A 101 -3.20 -10.65 10.23
C PHE A 101 -4.42 -11.57 10.33
N ARG A 102 -5.56 -11.01 10.73
CA ARG A 102 -6.88 -11.65 10.60
C ARG A 102 -7.59 -11.14 9.35
N SER A 103 -8.61 -11.87 8.92
CA SER A 103 -9.39 -11.51 7.74
C SER A 103 -9.93 -10.08 7.85
N GLY A 104 -9.68 -9.27 6.82
CA GLY A 104 -10.08 -7.87 6.74
C GLY A 104 -9.08 -6.88 7.35
N ASP A 105 -8.09 -7.33 8.14
CA ASP A 105 -7.13 -6.43 8.79
C ASP A 105 -6.27 -5.68 7.77
N LEU A 106 -5.72 -6.41 6.78
CA LEU A 106 -4.88 -5.78 5.77
C LEU A 106 -5.70 -4.87 4.87
N ARG A 107 -6.90 -5.30 4.46
CA ARG A 107 -7.80 -4.49 3.64
C ARG A 107 -8.11 -3.16 4.32
N ARG A 108 -8.50 -3.21 5.59
CA ARG A 108 -8.77 -2.02 6.42
C ARG A 108 -7.56 -1.09 6.51
N ARG A 109 -6.34 -1.64 6.61
CA ARG A 109 -5.11 -0.84 6.69
C ARG A 109 -4.71 -0.24 5.34
N LEU A 110 -4.89 -0.96 4.23
CA LEU A 110 -4.68 -0.43 2.87
C LEU A 110 -5.69 0.68 2.55
N GLU A 111 -6.95 0.48 2.94
CA GLU A 111 -7.97 1.52 2.89
C GLU A 111 -7.53 2.74 3.70
N ALA A 112 -7.18 2.57 4.98
CA ALA A 112 -6.73 3.66 5.84
C ALA A 112 -5.45 4.37 5.32
N ALA A 113 -4.57 3.64 4.64
CA ALA A 113 -3.38 4.19 4.00
C ALA A 113 -3.71 5.12 2.83
N ASN A 114 -4.94 5.05 2.31
CA ASN A 114 -5.40 5.80 1.16
C ASN A 114 -4.50 5.55 -0.05
N LEU A 115 -4.30 4.26 -0.37
CA LEU A 115 -3.37 3.79 -1.39
C LEU A 115 -3.34 4.67 -2.67
N PRO A 116 -4.47 5.11 -3.25
CA PRO A 116 -4.47 5.98 -4.43
C PRO A 116 -3.82 7.36 -4.26
N ASP A 117 -3.89 7.94 -3.06
CA ASP A 117 -3.34 9.26 -2.75
C ASP A 117 -1.92 9.21 -2.16
N LEU A 118 -1.35 8.01 -1.98
CA LEU A 118 0.04 7.86 -1.57
C LEU A 118 1.00 8.30 -2.68
N GLU A 119 2.19 8.73 -2.30
CA GLU A 119 3.25 8.96 -3.29
C GLU A 119 3.64 7.63 -3.97
N PRO A 120 3.95 7.64 -5.29
CA PRO A 120 4.29 6.43 -6.06
C PRO A 120 5.25 5.47 -5.38
N HIS A 121 6.33 6.00 -4.78
CA HIS A 121 7.33 5.18 -4.10
C HIS A 121 6.74 4.39 -2.92
N HIS A 122 5.85 5.00 -2.11
CA HIS A 122 5.19 4.31 -1.00
C HIS A 122 4.15 3.30 -1.50
N GLN A 123 3.48 3.56 -2.62
CA GLN A 123 2.58 2.60 -3.25
C GLN A 123 3.37 1.34 -3.68
N ARG A 124 4.51 1.54 -4.34
CA ARG A 124 5.41 0.46 -4.77
C ARG A 124 5.97 -0.32 -3.59
N GLU A 125 6.52 0.33 -2.57
CA GLU A 125 7.04 -0.34 -1.37
C GLU A 125 5.97 -1.19 -0.67
N LEU A 126 4.73 -0.70 -0.59
CA LEU A 126 3.61 -1.47 -0.05
C LEU A 126 3.25 -2.67 -0.92
N GLY A 127 3.25 -2.50 -2.24
CA GLY A 127 3.04 -3.60 -3.19
C GLY A 127 4.08 -4.71 -3.01
N ILE A 128 5.36 -4.33 -2.91
CA ILE A 128 6.47 -5.27 -2.67
C ILE A 128 6.24 -6.02 -1.35
N ALA A 129 5.95 -5.30 -0.27
CA ALA A 129 5.76 -5.90 1.05
C ALA A 129 4.57 -6.88 1.08
N VAL A 130 3.45 -6.53 0.43
CA VAL A 130 2.29 -7.42 0.32
C VAL A 130 2.65 -8.66 -0.51
N GLY A 131 3.27 -8.47 -1.69
CA GLY A 131 3.69 -9.58 -2.56
C GLY A 131 4.58 -10.57 -1.83
N GLN A 132 5.64 -10.07 -1.17
CA GLN A 132 6.59 -10.89 -0.41
C GLN A 132 5.90 -11.66 0.73
N ARG A 133 4.91 -11.04 1.38
CA ARG A 133 4.16 -11.70 2.44
C ARG A 133 3.18 -12.75 1.91
N VAL A 134 2.61 -12.55 0.72
CA VAL A 134 1.83 -13.59 0.01
C VAL A 134 2.70 -14.82 -0.26
N MET A 135 3.94 -14.62 -0.70
CA MET A 135 4.87 -15.73 -0.97
C MET A 135 5.14 -16.60 0.25
N ARG A 136 5.18 -15.99 1.44
CA ARG A 136 5.32 -16.68 2.74
C ARG A 136 4.02 -17.39 3.18
N GLN A 137 3.14 -17.73 2.24
CA GLN A 137 1.90 -18.51 2.41
C GLN A 137 0.90 -17.96 3.44
N THR A 138 0.85 -16.64 3.63
CA THR A 138 -0.20 -16.04 4.47
C THR A 138 -1.48 -15.85 3.66
N PHE A 139 -2.36 -16.85 3.65
CA PHE A 139 -3.63 -16.84 2.90
C PHE A 139 -4.47 -15.57 3.13
N VAL A 140 -4.50 -15.06 4.37
CA VAL A 140 -5.24 -13.83 4.72
C VAL A 140 -4.70 -12.61 3.98
N VAL A 141 -3.38 -12.46 3.90
CA VAL A 141 -2.75 -11.33 3.21
C VAL A 141 -3.03 -11.40 1.71
N ARG A 142 -3.06 -12.60 1.14
CA ARG A 142 -3.49 -12.81 -0.24
C ARG A 142 -4.94 -12.35 -0.46
N TRP A 143 -5.88 -12.82 0.37
CA TRP A 143 -7.31 -12.49 0.23
C TRP A 143 -7.63 -11.01 0.42
N ASP A 144 -6.79 -10.30 1.16
CA ASP A 144 -7.01 -8.89 1.46
C ASP A 144 -6.24 -7.93 0.55
N GLY A 145 -5.06 -8.32 0.04
CA GLY A 145 -4.16 -7.43 -0.69
C GLY A 145 -3.84 -7.83 -2.13
N LEU A 146 -3.92 -9.11 -2.49
CA LEU A 146 -3.64 -9.58 -3.86
C LEU A 146 -4.92 -9.89 -4.63
N ASP A 147 -5.77 -10.77 -4.12
CA ASP A 147 -6.94 -11.25 -4.86
C ASP A 147 -7.90 -10.09 -5.22
N PRO A 148 -8.21 -9.12 -4.34
CA PRO A 148 -9.04 -7.96 -4.70
C PRO A 148 -8.40 -7.03 -5.75
N CYS A 149 -7.07 -7.01 -5.84
CA CYS A 149 -6.32 -6.24 -6.84
C CYS A 149 -6.36 -6.94 -8.21
N LEU A 150 -6.33 -8.27 -8.22
CA LEU A 150 -6.49 -9.09 -9.43
C LEU A 150 -7.93 -9.07 -9.97
N GLU A 151 -8.93 -8.92 -9.09
CA GLU A 151 -10.36 -8.89 -9.46
C GLU A 151 -10.84 -7.54 -10.01
N SER A 152 -9.98 -6.51 -9.99
CA SER A 152 -10.33 -5.15 -10.40
C SER A 152 -9.31 -4.61 -11.37
N ASP A 153 -9.75 -3.99 -12.47
CA ASP A 153 -8.88 -3.28 -13.41
C ASP A 153 -8.77 -1.77 -13.09
N ASP A 154 -9.41 -1.33 -12.00
CA ASP A 154 -9.50 0.10 -11.66
C ASP A 154 -8.20 0.62 -11.03
N LEU A 155 -7.40 1.30 -11.86
CA LEU A 155 -6.16 1.95 -11.45
C LEU A 155 -6.36 3.13 -10.48
N THR A 156 -7.59 3.62 -10.29
CA THR A 156 -7.90 4.65 -9.29
C THR A 156 -8.07 4.07 -7.89
N VAL A 157 -8.30 2.75 -7.78
CA VAL A 157 -8.39 2.02 -6.51
C VAL A 157 -7.09 1.26 -6.24
N TRP A 158 -6.53 0.64 -7.28
CA TRP A 158 -5.30 -0.15 -7.24
C TRP A 158 -4.26 0.45 -8.20
N PRO A 159 -3.49 1.46 -7.75
CA PRO A 159 -2.56 2.20 -8.59
C PRO A 159 -1.50 1.35 -9.27
N ALA A 160 -0.99 1.84 -10.40
CA ALA A 160 0.04 1.16 -11.18
C ALA A 160 1.30 0.84 -10.35
N ASP A 161 1.79 1.78 -9.54
CA ASP A 161 3.00 1.57 -8.73
C ASP A 161 2.82 0.47 -7.68
N TYR A 162 1.63 0.34 -7.09
CA TYR A 162 1.31 -0.76 -6.19
C TYR A 162 1.32 -2.11 -6.91
N ARG A 163 0.74 -2.18 -8.11
CA ARG A 163 0.74 -3.39 -8.95
C ARG A 163 2.13 -3.80 -9.40
N ILE A 164 2.97 -2.85 -9.80
CA ILE A 164 4.38 -3.09 -10.14
C ILE A 164 5.14 -3.57 -8.90
N GLY A 165 4.86 -2.98 -7.74
CA GLY A 165 5.40 -3.47 -6.47
C GLY A 165 4.96 -4.91 -6.17
N LEU A 166 3.68 -5.25 -6.37
CA LEU A 166 3.18 -6.62 -6.23
C LEU A 166 3.90 -7.59 -7.16
N LEU A 167 4.09 -7.23 -8.43
CA LEU A 167 4.87 -8.03 -9.39
C LEU A 167 6.25 -8.37 -8.82
N HIS A 168 7.03 -7.37 -8.40
CA HIS A 168 8.34 -7.59 -7.80
C HIS A 168 8.23 -8.46 -6.54
N GLY A 169 7.33 -8.11 -5.62
CA GLY A 169 7.19 -8.83 -4.35
C GLY A 169 6.71 -10.28 -4.51
N LEU A 170 6.01 -10.62 -5.58
CA LEU A 170 5.60 -11.99 -5.92
C LEU A 170 6.70 -12.79 -6.60
N TRP A 171 7.72 -12.14 -7.14
CA TRP A 171 8.80 -12.80 -7.88
C TRP A 171 10.08 -12.93 -7.06
N PHE A 172 10.31 -12.01 -6.13
CA PHE A 172 11.57 -11.89 -5.41
C PHE A 172 11.37 -11.80 -3.89
N ALA A 173 12.23 -12.49 -3.16
CA ALA A 173 12.44 -12.28 -1.74
C ALA A 173 13.10 -10.90 -1.46
N PRO A 174 13.16 -10.46 -0.18
CA PRO A 174 13.80 -9.18 0.17
C PRO A 174 15.28 -9.04 -0.18
N ASP A 175 15.97 -10.14 -0.48
CA ASP A 175 17.37 -10.21 -0.91
C ASP A 175 17.52 -10.38 -2.44
N ASP A 176 16.45 -10.06 -3.18
CA ASP A 176 16.34 -10.15 -4.64
C ASP A 176 16.55 -11.57 -5.21
N GLN A 177 16.50 -12.59 -4.35
CA GLN A 177 16.51 -13.98 -4.80
C GLN A 177 15.14 -14.35 -5.40
N PRO A 178 15.10 -14.96 -6.58
CA PRO A 178 13.84 -15.43 -7.15
C PRO A 178 13.18 -16.49 -6.28
N THR A 179 11.91 -16.28 -6.03
CA THR A 179 11.04 -17.14 -5.23
C THR A 179 9.83 -17.61 -6.03
N MET A 180 9.85 -17.38 -7.34
CA MET A 180 8.74 -17.69 -8.24
C MET A 180 8.40 -19.17 -8.22
N THR A 181 7.10 -19.45 -8.23
CA THR A 181 6.53 -20.73 -8.67
C THR A 181 5.74 -20.49 -9.95
N PRO A 182 5.34 -21.54 -10.68
CA PRO A 182 4.50 -21.36 -11.86
C PRO A 182 3.21 -20.56 -11.57
N TRP A 183 2.62 -20.74 -10.38
CA TRP A 183 1.45 -19.94 -9.95
C TRP A 183 1.80 -18.46 -9.73
N LEU A 184 2.90 -18.16 -9.03
CA LEU A 184 3.33 -16.79 -8.74
C LEU A 184 3.74 -16.03 -10.00
N LEU A 185 4.34 -16.71 -10.99
CA LEU A 185 4.67 -16.09 -12.27
C LEU A 185 3.42 -15.58 -12.97
N ARG A 186 2.38 -16.42 -13.07
CA ARG A 186 1.10 -16.03 -13.67
C ARG A 186 0.48 -14.85 -12.91
N LYS A 187 0.41 -14.94 -11.58
CA LYS A 187 -0.16 -13.86 -10.77
C LYS A 187 0.62 -12.55 -10.88
N GLY A 188 1.95 -12.62 -10.98
CA GLY A 188 2.79 -11.44 -11.20
C GLY A 188 2.49 -10.74 -12.54
N ILE A 189 2.25 -11.50 -13.60
CA ILE A 189 1.86 -10.92 -14.90
C ILE A 189 0.42 -10.40 -14.84
N GLU A 190 -0.51 -11.16 -14.26
CA GLU A 190 -1.91 -10.74 -14.13
C GLU A 190 -2.06 -9.44 -13.32
N VAL A 191 -1.25 -9.18 -12.29
CA VAL A 191 -1.38 -7.93 -11.51
C VAL A 191 -1.08 -6.67 -12.33
N ILE A 192 -0.20 -6.77 -13.34
CA ILE A 192 0.12 -5.65 -14.23
C ILE A 192 -0.78 -5.60 -15.46
N ASP A 193 -1.72 -6.56 -15.61
CA ASP A 193 -2.53 -6.62 -16.81
C ASP A 193 -3.28 -5.30 -17.14
N PRO A 194 -3.87 -4.62 -16.13
CA PRO A 194 -4.58 -3.36 -16.33
C PRO A 194 -3.69 -2.14 -16.66
N ILE A 195 -2.36 -2.26 -16.54
CA ILE A 195 -1.43 -1.16 -16.82
C ILE A 195 -1.25 -1.04 -18.33
N PRO A 196 -1.50 0.13 -18.95
CA PRO A 196 -1.44 0.28 -20.41
C PRO A 196 -0.08 -0.04 -21.04
N ASP A 197 1.01 0.27 -20.32
CA ASP A 197 2.37 -0.06 -20.72
C ASP A 197 3.24 -0.20 -19.46
N ALA A 198 3.65 -1.43 -19.15
CA ALA A 198 4.56 -1.73 -18.05
C ALA A 198 5.94 -2.21 -18.56
N SER A 199 6.29 -1.91 -19.81
CA SER A 199 7.44 -2.55 -20.48
C SER A 199 8.78 -2.35 -19.80
N GLU A 200 9.08 -1.13 -19.33
CA GLU A 200 10.36 -0.83 -18.67
C GLU A 200 10.52 -1.64 -17.38
N GLU A 201 9.49 -1.64 -16.55
CA GLU A 201 9.46 -2.36 -15.28
C GLU A 201 9.49 -3.87 -15.51
N LEU A 202 8.64 -4.38 -16.41
CA LEU A 202 8.61 -5.80 -16.75
C LEU A 202 9.96 -6.28 -17.30
N GLU A 203 10.61 -5.48 -18.17
CA GLU A 203 11.93 -5.80 -18.70
C GLU A 203 12.99 -5.88 -17.59
N GLU A 204 12.97 -4.95 -16.63
CA GLU A 204 13.87 -4.99 -15.47
C GLU A 204 13.64 -6.24 -14.61
N GLN A 205 12.38 -6.54 -14.26
CA GLN A 205 12.03 -7.70 -13.45
C GLN A 205 12.42 -9.02 -14.16
N VAL A 206 12.17 -9.13 -15.47
CA VAL A 206 12.54 -10.32 -16.25
C VAL A 206 14.06 -10.47 -16.29
N LYS A 207 14.81 -9.40 -16.57
CA LYS A 207 16.27 -9.45 -16.59
C LYS A 207 16.83 -9.87 -15.23
N LEU A 208 16.25 -9.39 -14.14
CA LEU A 208 16.66 -9.77 -12.78
C LEU A 208 16.38 -11.26 -12.54
N ALA A 209 15.19 -11.74 -12.88
CA ALA A 209 14.81 -13.14 -12.77
C ALA A 209 15.74 -14.07 -13.57
N CYS A 210 16.09 -13.69 -14.81
CA CYS A 210 16.98 -14.46 -15.67
C CYS A 210 18.45 -14.47 -15.22
N ARG A 211 18.87 -13.62 -14.26
CA ARG A 211 20.22 -13.69 -13.67
C ARG A 211 20.39 -14.86 -12.71
N SER A 212 19.29 -15.34 -12.13
CA SER A 212 19.34 -16.52 -11.26
C SER A 212 19.60 -17.78 -12.07
N THR A 213 20.27 -18.75 -11.47
CA THR A 213 20.44 -20.10 -12.02
C THR A 213 19.30 -21.03 -11.61
N GLN A 214 18.45 -20.60 -10.67
CA GLN A 214 17.27 -21.32 -10.20
C GLN A 214 16.06 -20.39 -10.28
N PHE A 215 15.27 -20.60 -11.33
CA PHE A 215 14.10 -19.77 -11.64
C PHE A 215 12.84 -20.26 -10.93
N PHE A 216 12.68 -21.58 -10.83
CA PHE A 216 11.68 -22.23 -9.99
C PHE A 216 12.37 -23.11 -8.94
N PRO A 217 11.72 -23.35 -7.78
CA PRO A 217 12.15 -24.35 -6.82
C PRO A 217 12.40 -25.72 -7.48
N PRO A 218 13.43 -26.47 -7.07
CA PRO A 218 13.77 -27.78 -7.66
C PRO A 218 12.64 -28.82 -7.59
N ASP A 219 11.70 -28.67 -6.67
CA ASP A 219 10.56 -29.56 -6.44
C ASP A 219 9.29 -29.16 -7.22
N THR A 220 9.39 -28.17 -8.12
CA THR A 220 8.27 -27.72 -8.95
C THR A 220 7.77 -28.84 -9.87
N ASP A 221 6.45 -29.09 -9.86
CA ASP A 221 5.81 -30.07 -10.76
C ASP A 221 6.04 -29.68 -12.23
N LEU A 222 6.54 -30.64 -13.02
CA LEU A 222 6.75 -30.49 -14.45
C LEU A 222 5.46 -30.11 -15.19
N LYS A 223 4.30 -30.63 -14.76
CA LYS A 223 3.01 -30.29 -15.38
C LYS A 223 2.63 -28.84 -15.15
N ASP A 224 2.90 -28.31 -13.96
CA ASP A 224 2.62 -26.91 -13.63
C ASP A 224 3.55 -25.97 -14.41
N ARG A 225 4.81 -26.38 -14.60
CA ARG A 225 5.77 -25.68 -15.47
C ARG A 225 5.30 -25.66 -16.93
N GLU A 226 5.01 -26.83 -17.52
CA GLU A 226 4.52 -26.93 -18.91
C GLU A 226 3.23 -26.13 -19.13
N GLY A 227 2.29 -26.23 -18.19
CA GLY A 227 1.05 -25.46 -18.23
C GLY A 227 1.31 -23.95 -18.21
N THR A 228 2.34 -23.50 -17.52
CA THR A 228 2.69 -22.08 -17.40
C THR A 228 3.42 -21.56 -18.62
N VAL A 229 4.30 -22.37 -19.22
CA VAL A 229 4.90 -22.09 -20.53
C VAL A 229 3.80 -21.89 -21.58
N LYS A 230 2.87 -22.85 -21.69
CA LYS A 230 1.75 -22.76 -22.64
C LYS A 230 0.84 -21.57 -22.36
N TRP A 231 0.59 -21.26 -21.09
CA TRP A 231 -0.18 -20.07 -20.73
C TRP A 231 0.53 -18.79 -21.19
N LEU A 232 1.83 -18.66 -20.92
CA LEU A 232 2.63 -17.50 -21.28
C LEU A 232 2.72 -17.30 -22.79
N GLU A 233 2.88 -18.38 -23.57
CA GLU A 233 2.85 -18.36 -25.04
C GLU A 233 1.59 -17.69 -25.59
N ASN A 234 0.42 -18.00 -25.02
CA ASN A 234 -0.83 -17.39 -25.44
C ASN A 234 -0.91 -15.93 -24.97
N HIS A 235 -0.54 -15.67 -23.70
CA HIS A 235 -0.67 -14.36 -23.07
C HIS A 235 0.21 -13.29 -23.73
N ILE A 236 1.40 -13.65 -24.24
CA ILE A 236 2.30 -12.71 -24.94
C ILE A 236 1.58 -11.97 -26.08
N THR A 237 0.67 -12.64 -26.79
CA THR A 237 -0.02 -12.05 -27.94
C THR A 237 -1.04 -10.99 -27.54
N ASP A 238 -1.62 -11.12 -26.36
CA ASP A 238 -2.63 -10.22 -25.80
C ASP A 238 -2.00 -8.97 -25.14
N ARG A 239 -0.69 -9.01 -24.85
CA ARG A 239 0.05 -7.91 -24.22
C ARG A 239 0.52 -6.84 -25.22
N PRO A 240 0.74 -5.59 -24.75
CA PRO A 240 1.32 -4.51 -25.55
C PRO A 240 2.59 -4.93 -26.27
N ALA A 241 2.79 -4.43 -27.49
CA ALA A 241 3.95 -4.78 -28.31
C ALA A 241 5.30 -4.43 -27.65
N SER A 242 5.32 -3.39 -26.81
CA SER A 242 6.47 -2.96 -26.00
C SER A 242 6.89 -4.00 -24.96
N GLU A 243 5.97 -4.82 -24.45
CA GLU A 243 6.21 -5.81 -23.40
C GLU A 243 6.64 -7.19 -23.95
N ARG A 244 6.29 -7.49 -25.21
CA ARG A 244 6.55 -8.79 -25.84
C ARG A 244 8.02 -9.23 -25.81
N PRO A 245 9.03 -8.35 -26.00
CA PRO A 245 10.43 -8.76 -25.90
C PRO A 245 10.78 -9.33 -24.52
N ALA A 246 10.33 -8.69 -23.44
CA ALA A 246 10.58 -9.15 -22.07
C ALA A 246 9.88 -10.49 -21.80
N LEU A 247 8.62 -10.62 -22.20
CA LEU A 247 7.88 -11.89 -22.02
C LEU A 247 8.43 -13.03 -22.89
N THR A 248 8.95 -12.72 -24.08
CA THR A 248 9.60 -13.72 -24.94
C THR A 248 10.92 -14.20 -24.34
N LEU A 249 11.72 -13.29 -23.78
CA LEU A 249 12.93 -13.63 -23.03
C LEU A 249 12.60 -14.54 -21.84
N MET A 250 11.55 -14.20 -21.11
CA MET A 250 11.05 -15.02 -20.00
C MET A 250 10.65 -16.42 -20.46
N LEU A 251 9.90 -16.52 -21.57
CA LEU A 251 9.48 -17.78 -22.15
C LEU A 251 10.68 -18.64 -22.58
N GLN A 252 11.66 -18.06 -23.28
CA GLN A 252 12.88 -18.76 -23.69
C GLN A 252 13.64 -19.31 -22.47
N TYR A 253 13.77 -18.50 -21.42
CA TYR A 253 14.42 -18.95 -20.19
C TYR A 253 13.66 -20.15 -19.56
N LEU A 254 12.33 -20.09 -19.53
CA LEU A 254 11.48 -21.16 -19.00
C LEU A 254 11.54 -22.46 -19.82
N THR A 255 11.80 -22.39 -21.13
CA THR A 255 11.96 -23.57 -21.98
C THR A 255 13.36 -24.15 -21.92
N ASP A 256 14.38 -23.29 -21.83
CA ASP A 256 15.79 -23.67 -21.93
C ASP A 256 16.39 -24.09 -20.58
N ALA A 257 15.76 -23.70 -19.46
CA ALA A 257 16.25 -24.09 -18.13
C ALA A 257 16.25 -25.62 -17.97
N PRO A 258 17.35 -26.23 -17.52
CA PRO A 258 17.44 -27.69 -17.37
C PRO A 258 16.32 -28.20 -16.45
N PRO A 259 15.79 -29.43 -16.69
CA PRO A 259 14.79 -30.00 -15.81
C PRO A 259 15.36 -30.13 -14.40
N PRO A 260 14.54 -29.92 -13.34
CA PRO A 260 15.00 -30.08 -11.97
C PRO A 260 15.61 -31.47 -11.77
N VAL A 261 16.80 -31.51 -11.18
CA VAL A 261 17.44 -32.76 -10.78
C VAL A 261 16.62 -33.32 -9.62
N VAL A 262 15.81 -34.35 -9.87
CA VAL A 262 15.09 -35.06 -8.83
C VAL A 262 16.13 -35.76 -7.95
N PRO A 263 16.30 -35.41 -6.66
CA PRO A 263 17.11 -36.22 -5.77
C PRO A 263 16.41 -37.55 -5.58
N HIS A 264 16.98 -38.63 -6.12
CA HIS A 264 16.61 -39.98 -5.72
C HIS A 264 17.02 -40.16 -4.26
N ASN A 265 16.05 -40.13 -3.34
CA ASN A 265 16.14 -40.72 -2.00
C ASN A 265 14.76 -41.16 -1.54
#